data_AF-A0A1D2SME5-F1
#
_entry.id   AF-A0A1D2SME5-F1
#
_cell.length_a   1.000
_cell.length_b   1.000
_cell.length_c   1.000
_cell.angle_alpha   90.00
_cell.angle_beta   90.00
_cell.angle_gamma   90.00
#
_symmetry.space_group_name_H-M   'P 1'
#
loop_
_entity.id
_entity.type
_entity.pdbx_description
1 polymer ?
#
loop_
_entity_poly.entity_id
_entity_poly.type
_entity_poly.pdbx_seq_one_letter_code
_entity_poly.pdbx_strand_id
1 'polypeptide(L)'
;MWGGMYDGGWGMGYGLMGMVHGLLWLVLIGLGIAVLVRWLRRDAGSSSALEESALDILKKRYARGEIEKQEYEEKRRDLVS
;
A
#
# COMPACT_ATOMS: atom_id res chain seq x y z
N MET A 1 -25.85 -23.96 48.24
CA MET A 1 -24.83 -23.18 47.53
C MET A 1 -25.44 -22.77 46.21
N TRP A 2 -25.96 -21.54 46.18
CA TRP A 2 -26.66 -20.94 45.05
C TRP A 2 -25.66 -20.22 44.14
N GLY A 3 -25.86 -20.24 42.82
CA GLY A 3 -25.24 -19.25 41.92
C GLY A 3 -24.71 -19.69 40.57
N GLY A 4 -24.96 -20.92 40.10
CA GLY A 4 -24.48 -21.41 38.79
C GLY A 4 -25.43 -21.17 37.60
N MET A 5 -26.25 -20.11 37.63
CA MET A 5 -27.31 -19.89 36.64
C MET A 5 -27.44 -18.40 36.27
N TYR A 6 -26.44 -17.81 35.59
CA TYR A 6 -26.66 -16.53 34.89
C TYR A 6 -25.77 -16.25 33.67
N ASP A 7 -24.89 -17.16 33.24
CA ASP A 7 -23.95 -16.91 32.12
C ASP A 7 -24.43 -17.38 30.73
N GLY A 8 -25.66 -17.90 30.61
CA GLY A 8 -26.14 -18.50 29.35
C GLY A 8 -26.89 -17.55 28.40
N GLY A 9 -27.32 -16.37 28.86
CA GLY A 9 -28.26 -15.51 28.12
C GLY A 9 -27.65 -14.29 27.41
N TRP A 10 -26.45 -13.88 27.81
CA TRP A 10 -25.81 -12.65 27.31
C TRP A 10 -24.81 -12.89 26.17
N GLY A 11 -24.51 -14.14 25.80
CA GLY A 11 -23.55 -14.45 24.74
C GLY A 11 -24.11 -14.38 23.32
N MET A 12 -25.41 -14.65 23.13
CA MET A 12 -25.96 -14.93 21.79
C MET A 12 -26.33 -13.66 21.00
N GLY A 13 -26.76 -12.59 21.68
CA GLY A 13 -27.02 -11.28 21.04
C GLY A 13 -25.75 -10.45 20.79
N TYR A 14 -24.77 -10.56 21.70
CA TYR A 14 -23.46 -9.90 21.57
C TYR A 14 -22.57 -10.59 20.53
N GLY A 15 -22.77 -11.87 20.26
CA GLY A 15 -22.07 -12.58 19.18
C GLY A 15 -22.38 -12.00 17.80
N LEU A 16 -23.67 -11.80 17.48
CA LEU A 16 -24.07 -11.24 16.19
C LEU A 16 -23.71 -9.75 16.06
N MET A 17 -23.96 -8.94 17.10
CA MET A 17 -23.56 -7.53 17.10
C MET A 17 -22.04 -7.36 17.05
N GLY A 18 -21.29 -8.20 17.77
CA GLY A 18 -19.82 -8.23 17.72
C GLY A 18 -19.28 -8.65 16.36
N MET A 19 -19.93 -9.61 15.70
CA MET A 19 -19.54 -10.06 14.36
C MET A 19 -19.76 -8.95 13.31
N VAL A 20 -20.89 -8.25 13.36
CA VAL A 20 -21.18 -7.10 12.49
C VAL A 20 -20.19 -5.96 12.75
N HIS A 21 -19.89 -5.67 14.02
CA HIS A 21 -18.93 -4.63 14.38
C HIS A 21 -17.51 -4.99 13.90
N GLY A 22 -17.09 -6.24 14.06
CA GLY A 22 -15.80 -6.74 13.56
C GLY A 22 -15.69 -6.68 12.04
N LEU A 23 -16.74 -7.08 11.32
CA LEU A 23 -16.83 -6.95 9.86
C LEU A 23 -16.74 -5.50 9.41
N LEU A 24 -17.42 -4.59 10.11
CA LEU A 24 -17.38 -3.17 9.82
C LEU A 24 -15.95 -2.62 9.95
N TRP A 25 -15.24 -2.96 11.03
CA TRP A 25 -13.83 -2.57 11.20
C TRP A 25 -12.91 -3.15 10.13
N LEU A 26 -13.09 -4.42 9.76
CA LEU A 26 -12.31 -5.04 8.68
C LEU A 26 -12.50 -4.32 7.35
N VAL A 27 -13.74 -3.97 7.00
CA VAL A 27 -14.05 -3.21 5.79
C VAL A 27 -13.45 -1.80 5.88
N LEU A 28 -13.54 -1.15 7.03
CA LEU A 28 -13.03 0.22 7.24
C LEU A 28 -11.50 0.27 7.11
N ILE A 29 -10.80 -0.70 7.70
CA ILE A 29 -9.34 -0.87 7.56
C ILE A 29 -8.99 -1.18 6.10
N GLY A 30 -9.69 -2.12 5.47
CA GLY A 30 -9.48 -2.48 4.07
C GLY A 30 -9.66 -1.29 3.13
N LEU A 31 -10.69 -0.48 3.36
CA LEU A 31 -10.96 0.74 2.59
C LEU A 31 -9.89 1.80 2.84
N GLY A 32 -9.44 1.97 4.09
CA GLY A 32 -8.35 2.87 4.45
C GLY A 32 -7.04 2.51 3.72
N ILE A 33 -6.68 1.22 3.73
CA ILE A 33 -5.52 0.71 2.98
C ILE A 33 -5.70 0.91 1.48
N ALA A 34 -6.88 0.59 0.94
CA ALA A 34 -7.15 0.75 -0.50
C ALA A 34 -7.05 2.21 -0.95
N VAL A 35 -7.56 3.16 -0.16
CA VAL A 35 -7.44 4.61 -0.40
C VAL A 35 -5.98 5.04 -0.31
N LEU A 36 -5.26 4.60 0.73
CA LEU A 36 -3.84 4.92 0.91
C LEU A 36 -3.00 4.43 -0.27
N VAL A 37 -3.15 3.17 -0.67
CA VAL A 37 -2.48 2.58 -1.84
C VAL A 37 -2.86 3.31 -3.12
N ARG A 38 -4.13 3.68 -3.29
CA ARG A 38 -4.59 4.40 -4.48
C ARG A 38 -4.11 5.85 -4.52
N TRP A 39 -3.88 6.47 -3.36
CA TRP A 39 -3.27 7.79 -3.25
C TRP A 39 -1.78 7.71 -3.57
N LEU A 40 -1.05 6.80 -2.94
CA LEU A 40 0.36 6.49 -3.27
C LEU A 40 0.58 6.17 -4.75
N ARG A 41 -0.32 5.40 -5.38
CA ARG A 41 -0.26 5.11 -6.82
C ARG A 41 -0.59 6.32 -7.70
N ARG A 42 -1.40 7.26 -7.22
CA ARG A 42 -1.71 8.51 -7.93
C ARG A 42 -0.55 9.50 -7.85
N ASP A 43 0.09 9.62 -6.69
CA ASP A 43 1.29 10.43 -6.52
C ASP A 43 2.52 9.81 -7.20
N ALA A 44 2.65 8.48 -7.21
CA ALA A 44 3.64 7.79 -8.02
C ALA A 44 3.36 7.88 -9.54
N GLY A 45 2.11 8.15 -9.93
CA GLY A 45 1.69 8.18 -11.32
C GLY A 45 2.07 9.45 -12.09
N SER A 46 2.41 10.55 -11.42
CA SER A 46 2.80 11.81 -12.10
C SER A 46 4.31 12.05 -12.12
N SER A 47 5.04 11.64 -11.06
CA SER A 47 6.49 11.83 -10.99
C SER A 47 7.25 10.54 -11.27
N SER A 48 6.82 9.40 -10.71
CA SER A 48 7.56 8.14 -10.80
C SER A 48 7.42 7.47 -12.18
N ALA A 49 6.28 7.63 -12.88
CA ALA A 49 6.14 7.13 -14.25
C ALA A 49 7.05 7.86 -15.26
N LEU A 50 7.27 9.17 -15.07
CA LEU A 50 8.20 9.96 -15.87
C LEU A 50 9.66 9.62 -15.53
N GLU A 51 9.97 9.44 -14.25
CA GLU A 51 11.29 9.04 -13.76
C GLU A 51 11.65 7.62 -14.22
N GLU A 52 10.71 6.68 -14.15
CA GLU A 52 10.86 5.31 -14.64
C GLU A 52 11.04 5.32 -16.17
N SER A 53 10.30 6.14 -16.92
CA SER A 53 10.54 6.33 -18.35
C SER A 53 11.90 6.96 -18.66
N ALA A 54 12.37 7.93 -17.87
CA ALA A 54 13.67 8.57 -18.06
C ALA A 54 14.82 7.59 -17.76
N LEU A 55 14.70 6.81 -16.67
CA LEU A 55 15.63 5.75 -16.32
C LEU A 55 15.65 4.63 -17.35
N ASP A 56 14.49 4.23 -17.88
CA ASP A 56 14.39 3.17 -18.89
C ASP A 56 15.02 3.62 -20.23
N ILE A 57 14.85 4.89 -20.61
CA ILE A 57 15.56 5.51 -21.74
C ILE A 57 17.08 5.55 -21.49
N LEU A 58 17.52 5.90 -20.28
CA LEU A 58 18.93 5.97 -19.91
C LEU A 58 19.59 4.58 -20.00
N LYS A 59 18.90 3.56 -19.46
CA LYS A 59 19.33 2.16 -19.45
C LYS A 59 19.43 1.57 -20.85
N LYS A 60 18.50 1.93 -21.73
CA LYS A 60 18.49 1.51 -23.14
C LYS A 60 19.67 2.08 -23.92
N ARG A 61 20.08 3.33 -23.64
CA ARG A 61 21.26 3.97 -24.25
C ARG A 61 22.58 3.45 -23.69
N TYR A 62 22.64 3.18 -22.38
CA TYR A 62 23.76 2.47 -21.78
C TYR A 62 23.97 1.08 -22.40
N ALA A 63 22.89 0.31 -22.60
CA ALA A 63 22.95 -1.00 -23.24
C ALA A 63 23.38 -0.94 -24.72
N ARG A 64 23.12 0.17 -25.41
CA ARG A 64 23.64 0.45 -26.75
C ARG A 64 25.10 0.89 -26.77
N GLY A 65 25.70 1.17 -25.60
CA GLY A 65 27.04 1.72 -25.49
C GLY A 65 27.17 3.18 -25.90
N GLU A 66 26.04 3.89 -26.06
CA GLU A 66 26.01 5.32 -26.41
C GLU A 66 26.34 6.22 -25.22
N ILE A 67 26.27 5.69 -23.99
CA ILE A 67 26.51 6.41 -22.74
C ILE A 67 27.43 5.54 -21.87
N GLU A 68 28.45 6.16 -21.28
CA GLU A 68 29.40 5.50 -20.40
C GLU A 68 28.81 5.33 -18.98
N LYS A 69 29.26 4.29 -18.25
CA LYS A 69 28.75 3.96 -16.91
C LYS A 69 28.80 5.16 -15.94
N GLN A 70 29.80 6.02 -16.09
CA GLN A 70 30.02 7.19 -15.26
C GLN A 70 28.90 8.24 -15.44
N GLU A 71 28.53 8.56 -16.68
CA GLU A 71 27.40 9.46 -16.99
C GLU A 71 26.05 8.86 -16.55
N TYR A 72 25.90 7.53 -16.61
CA TYR A 72 24.69 6.86 -16.14
C TYR A 72 24.52 7.00 -14.62
N GLU A 73 25.60 6.84 -13.85
CA GLU A 73 25.54 6.96 -12.39
C GLU A 73 25.30 8.40 -11.91
N GLU A 74 25.89 9.40 -12.58
CA GLU A 74 25.62 10.82 -12.27
C GLU A 74 24.15 11.19 -12.51
N LYS A 75 23.63 10.91 -13.72
CA LYS A 75 22.24 11.23 -14.06
C LYS A 75 21.23 10.45 -13.23
N ARG A 76 21.57 9.23 -12.79
CA ARG A 76 20.73 8.44 -11.88
C ARG A 76 20.70 9.03 -10.47
N ARG A 77 21.82 9.56 -9.96
CA ARG A 77 21.85 10.21 -8.64
C ARG A 77 21.11 11.54 -8.63
N ASP A 78 21.16 12.31 -9.72
CA ASP A 78 20.45 13.58 -9.86
C ASP A 78 18.93 13.41 -9.92
N LEU A 79 18.44 12.30 -10.50
CA LEU A 79 17.00 12.02 -10.61
C LEU A 79 16.36 11.49 -9.32
N VAL A 80 17.16 10.90 -8.42
CA VAL A 80 16.71 10.31 -7.15
C VAL A 80 16.85 11.30 -5.97
N SER A 81 17.47 12.47 -6.21
CA SER A 81 17.63 13.55 -5.22
C SER A 81 16.46 14.53 -5.24
#